data_AF-A0A1Y2K0P5-F1
#
_entry.id   AF-A0A1Y2K0P5-F1
#
_cell.length_a   1.000
_cell.length_b   1.000
_cell.length_c   1.000
_cell.angle_alpha   90.00
_cell.angle_beta   90.00
_cell.angle_gamma   90.00
#
_symmetry.space_group_name_H-M   'P 1'
#
loop_
_entity.id
_entity.type
_entity.pdbx_description
1 polymer ?
#
loop_
_entity_poly.entity_id
_entity_poly.type
_entity_poly.pdbx_seq_one_letter_code
_entity_poly.pdbx_strand_id
1 'polypeptide(L)' 'MQLQLQMLRNILDEILASETFIRQKHRSAVEVAERVLWLVSRGEREPAAIKEHVLNEFLTYAAA' A
#
# COMPACT_ATOMS: atom_id res chain seq x y z
N MET A 1 -9.59 9.61 -16.01
CA MET A 1 -8.94 10.09 -14.76
C MET A 1 -9.64 9.63 -13.48
N GLN A 2 -10.98 9.54 -13.41
CA GLN A 2 -11.69 9.07 -12.19
C GLN A 2 -11.41 7.61 -11.78
N LEU A 3 -11.23 6.69 -12.75
CA LEU A 3 -10.99 5.27 -12.48
C LEU A 3 -9.68 5.02 -11.69
N GLN A 4 -8.68 5.88 -11.84
CA GLN A 4 -7.38 5.73 -11.17
C GLN A 4 -7.42 6.15 -9.70
N LEU A 5 -8.15 7.22 -9.38
CA LEU A 5 -8.36 7.66 -8.00
C LEU A 5 -9.18 6.64 -7.20
N GLN A 6 -10.18 6.03 -7.84
CA GLN A 6 -11.03 5.03 -7.20
C GLN A 6 -10.27 3.73 -6.93
N MET A 7 -9.41 3.31 -7.87
CA MET A 7 -8.49 2.19 -7.66
C MET A 7 -7.52 2.47 -6.50
N LEU A 8 -6.87 3.64 -6.48
CA LEU A 8 -5.95 4.04 -5.41
C LEU A 8 -6.63 4.04 -4.04
N ARG A 9 -7.83 4.59 -3.97
CA ARG A 9 -8.62 4.59 -2.73
C ARG A 9 -8.91 3.16 -2.26
N ASN A 10 -9.38 2.28 -3.15
CA ASN A 10 -9.68 0.90 -2.79
C ASN A 10 -8.44 0.16 -2.28
N ILE A 11 -7.29 0.35 -2.94
CA ILE A 11 -6.02 -0.23 -2.50
C ILE A 11 -5.66 0.24 -1.09
N LEU A 12 -5.77 1.55 -0.82
CA LEU A 12 -5.46 2.10 0.49
C LEU A 12 -6.43 1.61 1.56
N ASP A 13 -7.74 1.61 1.28
CA ASP A 13 -8.77 1.14 2.21
C ASP A 13 -8.52 -0.34 2.59
N GLU A 14 -8.21 -1.20 1.61
CA GLU A 14 -7.91 -2.62 1.86
C GLU A 14 -6.60 -2.83 2.64
N ILE A 15 -5.53 -2.10 2.32
CA ILE A 15 -4.26 -2.23 3.02
C ILE A 15 -4.40 -1.75 4.46
N LEU A 16 -5.01 -0.60 4.68
CA LEU A 16 -5.17 0.00 6.01
C LEU A 16 -6.14 -0.80 6.90
N ALA A 17 -7.09 -1.53 6.31
CA ALA A 17 -7.96 -2.45 7.03
C ALA A 17 -7.34 -3.84 7.28
N SER A 18 -6.19 -4.15 6.68
CA SER A 18 -5.57 -5.48 6.80
C SER A 18 -5.00 -5.75 8.19
N GLU A 19 -5.06 -7.00 8.64
CA GLU A 19 -4.41 -7.42 9.89
C GLU A 19 -2.90 -7.15 9.87
N THR A 20 -2.25 -7.30 8.72
CA THR A 20 -0.80 -7.02 8.57
C THR A 20 -0.49 -5.57 8.92
N PHE A 21 -1.27 -4.61 8.41
CA PHE A 21 -1.10 -3.19 8.73
C PHE A 21 -1.46 -2.86 10.19
N ILE A 22 -2.51 -3.48 10.72
CA ILE A 22 -2.95 -3.25 12.11
C ILE A 22 -1.92 -3.80 13.11
N ARG A 23 -1.27 -4.93 12.79
CA ARG A 23 -0.29 -5.59 13.68
C ARG A 23 1.12 -5.04 13.54
N GLN A 24 1.53 -4.61 12.34
CA GLN A 24 2.82 -3.94 12.17
C GLN A 24 2.80 -2.60 12.91
N LYS A 25 3.89 -2.29 13.63
CA LYS A 25 3.98 -1.06 14.46
C LYS A 25 5.03 -0.08 13.91
N HIS A 26 5.46 -0.26 12.68
CA HIS A 26 6.67 0.37 12.15
C HIS A 26 6.40 1.41 11.08
N ARG A 27 5.24 1.32 10.41
CA ARG A 27 4.83 2.20 9.32
C ARG A 27 3.52 2.88 9.66
N SER A 28 3.49 4.19 9.48
CA SER A 28 2.28 4.99 9.56
C SER A 28 1.41 4.80 8.31
N ALA A 29 0.13 5.17 8.42
CA ALA A 29 -0.77 5.18 7.26
C ALA A 29 -0.29 6.13 6.15
N VAL A 30 0.42 7.21 6.52
CA VAL A 30 1.00 8.16 5.56
C VAL A 30 2.13 7.51 4.77
N GLU A 31 3.08 6.84 5.45
CA GLU A 31 4.16 6.12 4.77
C GLU A 31 3.63 5.03 3.82
N VAL A 32 2.55 4.35 4.21
CA VAL A 32 1.85 3.39 3.35
C VAL A 32 1.28 4.07 2.10
N ALA A 33 0.60 5.21 2.28
CA ALA A 33 0.04 5.96 1.17
C ALA A 33 1.11 6.45 0.19
N GLU A 34 2.22 6.98 0.71
CA GLU A 34 3.38 7.38 -0.08
C GLU A 34 3.98 6.20 -0.85
N ARG A 35 4.07 5.03 -0.22
CA ARG A 35 4.59 3.83 -0.86
C ARG A 35 3.69 3.35 -2.01
N VAL A 36 2.38 3.37 -1.82
CA VAL A 36 1.40 3.05 -2.88
C VAL A 36 1.53 4.03 -4.05
N LEU A 37 1.61 5.34 -3.77
CA LEU A 37 1.80 6.35 -4.80
C LEU A 37 3.14 6.17 -5.55
N TRP A 38 4.21 5.81 -4.84
CA TRP A 38 5.51 5.52 -5.46
C TRP A 38 5.42 4.34 -6.44
N LEU A 39 4.76 3.23 -6.05
CA LEU A 39 4.57 2.07 -6.95
C LEU A 39 3.82 2.47 -8.22
N VAL A 40 2.72 3.21 -8.07
CA VAL A 40 1.93 3.67 -9.21
C VAL A 40 2.70 4.64 -10.09
N SER A 41 3.53 5.52 -9.50
CA SER A 41 4.39 6.44 -10.26
C SER A 41 5.43 5.73 -11.13
N ARG A 42 5.83 4.50 -10.76
CA ARG A 42 6.73 3.66 -11.54
C ARG A 42 6.05 2.94 -12.71
N GLY A 43 4.73 3.07 -12.83
CA GLY A 43 3.93 2.40 -13.85
C GLY A 43 3.29 1.09 -13.38
N GLU A 44 3.38 0.74 -12.10
CA GLU A 44 2.59 -0.38 -11.56
C GLU A 44 1.10 -0.01 -11.61
N ARG A 45 0.29 -0.88 -12.20
CA ARG A 45 -1.14 -0.63 -12.44
C ARG A 45 -2.02 -1.77 -11.95
N GLU A 46 -1.44 -2.90 -11.54
CA GLU A 46 -2.20 -4.02 -11.04
C GLU A 46 -2.44 -3.88 -9.53
N PRO A 47 -3.69 -3.73 -9.06
CA PRO A 47 -3.97 -3.54 -7.64
C PRO A 47 -3.46 -4.69 -6.76
N ALA A 48 -3.50 -5.92 -7.28
CA ALA A 48 -3.02 -7.10 -6.56
C ALA A 48 -1.50 -7.02 -6.32
N ALA A 49 -0.71 -6.65 -7.33
CA ALA A 49 0.73 -6.51 -7.23
C ALA A 49 1.11 -5.39 -6.24
N ILE A 50 0.41 -4.25 -6.27
CA ILE A 50 0.63 -3.15 -5.33
C ILE A 50 0.36 -3.60 -3.89
N LYS A 51 -0.76 -4.28 -3.65
CA LYS A 51 -1.11 -4.77 -2.31
C LYS A 51 -0.11 -5.81 -1.82
N GLU A 52 0.29 -6.74 -2.67
CA GLU A 52 1.28 -7.76 -2.33
C GLU A 52 2.61 -7.12 -1.91
N HIS A 53 3.13 -6.18 -2.71
CA HIS A 53 4.34 -5.44 -2.38
C HIS A 53 4.23 -4.79 -1.00
N VAL A 54 3.15 -4.05 -0.77
CA VAL A 54 2.99 -3.29 0.47
C VAL A 54 2.85 -4.23 1.67
N LEU A 55 1.96 -5.20 1.60
CA LEU A 55 1.65 -6.08 2.72
C LEU A 55 2.81 -7.04 3.06
N ASN A 56 3.49 -7.59 2.04
CA ASN A 56 4.45 -8.66 2.25
C ASN A 56 5.90 -8.20 2.28
N GLU A 57 6.23 -7.05 1.71
CA GLU A 57 7.61 -6.52 1.70
C GLU A 57 7.73 -5.26 2.54
N PHE A 58 6.89 -4.25 2.29
CA PHE A 58 7.08 -2.95 2.91
C PHE A 58 6.71 -2.93 4.40
N LEU A 59 5.60 -3.58 4.76
CA LEU A 59 5.11 -3.63 6.13
C LEU A 59 5.81 -4.67 7.02
N THR A 60 6.39 -5.72 6.42
CA THR A 60 7.12 -6.77 7.13
C THR A 60 8.58 -6.39 7.38
N TYR A 61 9.11 -5.42 6.63
CA TYR A 61 10.46 -4.89 6.84
C TYR A 61 10.46 -3.95 8.06
N ALA A 62 10.69 -4.54 9.24
CA ALA A 62 11.18 -3.79 10.39
C ALA A 62 12.52 -3.17 9.99
N ALA A 63 12.63 -1.85 10.02
CA ALA A 63 13.91 -1.18 9.84
C ALA A 63 14.91 -1.79 10.83
N ALA A 64 15.93 -2.46 10.31
CA ALA A 64 17.07 -2.97 11.07
C ALA A 64 17.88 -1.82 11.67
#